data_AF-A0A8S1AE99-F1
#
_entry.id   AF-A0A8S1AE99-F1
#
_cell.length_a   1.000
_cell.length_b   1.000
_cell.length_c   1.000
_cell.angle_alpha   90.00
_cell.angle_beta   90.00
_cell.angle_gamma   90.00
#
_symmetry.space_group_name_H-M   'P 1'
#
loop_
_entity.id
_entity.type
_entity.pdbx_description
1 polymer ?
#
loop_
_entity_poly.entity_id
_entity_poly.type
_entity_poly.pdbx_seq_one_letter_code
_entity_poly.pdbx_strand_id
1 'polypeptide(L)'
;MSARESDDEGPSTPKKKRSYKQKFRNEWLHHENFKKWLRRDMKDPYRAYCIFCDTSMIADMGALKLHSEGNKHVLKAKPSSSLTSIATAFKKPSPPLDDKRKIAEIKLAAFMTEHKISHRVMDHLVELLPKAFPDSENAQKIKMKRTKLRAVINNVLGTTEQQDLCTD
;
A
#
# COMPACT_ATOMS: atom_id res chain seq x y z
N MET A 1 -20.09 89.74 -10.69
CA MET A 1 -20.19 88.39 -10.10
C MET A 1 -20.06 87.41 -11.25
N SER A 2 -18.83 86.96 -11.51
CA SER A 2 -18.48 86.08 -12.64
C SER A 2 -18.67 84.63 -12.24
N ALA A 3 -19.27 83.83 -13.13
CA ALA A 3 -19.43 82.40 -12.95
C ALA A 3 -19.10 81.67 -14.26
N ARG A 4 -18.25 80.63 -14.14
CA ARG A 4 -18.06 79.46 -15.03
C ARG A 4 -17.35 79.80 -16.36
N GLU A 5 -16.48 78.98 -16.95
CA GLU A 5 -16.33 77.52 -16.97
C GLU A 5 -14.84 77.14 -16.99
N SER A 6 -14.49 76.04 -16.33
CA SER A 6 -13.20 75.35 -16.47
C SER A 6 -13.44 74.04 -17.20
N ASP A 7 -12.78 73.88 -18.34
CA ASP A 7 -12.74 72.62 -19.09
C ASP A 7 -11.89 71.60 -18.33
N ASP A 8 -12.53 70.55 -17.82
CA ASP A 8 -11.92 69.38 -17.19
C ASP A 8 -11.85 68.22 -18.21
N GLU A 9 -10.67 68.05 -18.81
CA GLU A 9 -10.30 66.86 -19.59
C GLU A 9 -10.09 65.67 -18.63
N GLY A 10 -11.14 64.87 -18.44
CA GLY A 10 -11.09 63.64 -17.66
C GLY A 10 -10.39 62.47 -18.40
N PRO A 11 -9.61 61.59 -17.73
CA PRO A 11 -8.85 60.53 -18.40
C PRO A 11 -9.72 59.32 -18.79
N SER A 12 -9.54 58.86 -20.03
CA SER A 12 -10.14 57.63 -20.58
C SER A 12 -9.76 56.37 -19.78
N THR A 13 -10.77 55.58 -19.39
CA THR A 13 -10.57 54.29 -18.71
C THR A 13 -10.19 53.16 -19.69
N PRO A 14 -9.28 52.24 -19.31
CA PRO A 14 -8.84 51.16 -20.20
C PRO A 14 -9.89 50.04 -20.31
N LYS A 15 -10.29 49.71 -21.54
CA LYS A 15 -11.25 48.63 -21.86
C LYS A 15 -10.69 47.26 -21.44
N LYS A 16 -11.42 46.52 -20.59
CA LYS A 16 -11.10 45.12 -20.22
C LYS A 16 -11.05 44.22 -21.47
N LYS A 17 -9.89 43.62 -21.75
CA LYS A 17 -9.71 42.62 -22.81
C LYS A 17 -10.58 41.38 -22.50
N ARG A 18 -11.39 40.94 -23.47
CA ARG A 18 -12.20 39.72 -23.36
C ARG A 18 -11.26 38.51 -23.24
N SER A 19 -11.36 37.75 -22.14
CA SER A 19 -10.57 36.54 -21.93
C SER A 19 -11.02 35.44 -22.90
N TYR A 20 -10.12 35.00 -23.78
CA TYR A 20 -10.36 33.93 -24.74
C TYR A 20 -10.33 32.58 -24.02
N LYS A 21 -11.45 31.83 -24.06
CA LYS A 21 -11.54 30.49 -23.48
C LYS A 21 -10.85 29.48 -24.39
N GLN A 22 -9.65 29.06 -24.02
CA GLN A 22 -8.90 28.03 -24.75
C GLN A 22 -9.47 26.63 -24.48
N LYS A 23 -9.68 25.85 -25.55
CA LYS A 23 -10.01 24.43 -25.47
C LYS A 23 -8.78 23.62 -25.06
N PHE A 24 -8.98 22.53 -24.32
CA PHE A 24 -7.92 21.60 -23.96
C PHE A 24 -7.23 21.05 -25.22
N ARG A 25 -5.89 21.12 -25.26
CA ARG A 25 -5.08 20.58 -26.37
C ARG A 25 -4.55 19.20 -25.99
N ASN A 26 -4.83 18.19 -26.81
CA ASN A 26 -4.34 16.82 -26.60
C ASN A 26 -2.80 16.73 -26.64
N GLU A 27 -2.13 17.68 -27.29
CA GLU A 27 -0.67 17.82 -27.31
C GLU A 27 -0.09 17.91 -25.89
N TRP A 28 -0.81 18.50 -24.94
CA TRP A 28 -0.39 18.60 -23.53
C TRP A 28 -0.29 17.25 -22.82
N LEU A 29 -0.96 16.21 -23.32
CA LEU A 29 -0.82 14.85 -22.81
C LEU A 29 0.51 14.21 -23.24
N HIS A 30 1.20 14.78 -24.22
CA HIS A 30 2.45 14.25 -24.77
C HIS A 30 3.68 15.02 -24.28
N HIS A 31 3.50 16.22 -23.72
CA HIS A 31 4.57 16.99 -23.10
C HIS A 31 5.08 16.30 -21.82
N GLU A 32 6.40 16.15 -21.72
CA GLU A 32 7.06 15.45 -20.59
C GLU A 32 6.67 15.99 -19.21
N ASN A 33 6.45 17.31 -19.12
CA ASN A 33 6.12 17.99 -17.87
C ASN A 33 4.67 17.77 -17.39
N PHE A 34 3.77 17.38 -18.29
CA PHE A 34 2.33 17.31 -18.02
C PHE A 34 1.77 15.89 -18.12
N LYS A 35 2.34 15.04 -18.99
CA LYS A 35 1.88 13.67 -19.28
C LYS A 35 1.64 12.81 -18.03
N LYS A 36 2.45 13.00 -16.98
CA LYS A 36 2.41 12.16 -15.77
C LYS A 36 1.16 12.39 -14.91
N TRP A 37 0.54 13.56 -14.98
CA TRP A 37 -0.53 13.97 -14.06
C TRP A 37 -1.73 14.61 -14.73
N LEU A 38 -1.57 15.14 -15.94
CA LEU A 38 -2.60 15.87 -16.67
C LEU A 38 -3.51 14.90 -17.43
N ARG A 39 -4.83 15.09 -17.28
CA ARG A 39 -5.88 14.39 -18.02
C ARG A 39 -6.88 15.42 -18.56
N ARG A 40 -7.62 15.02 -19.58
CA ARG A 40 -8.83 15.72 -20.04
C ARG A 40 -9.91 15.62 -18.98
N ASP A 41 -10.60 16.72 -18.70
CA ASP A 41 -11.83 16.65 -17.93
C ASP A 41 -12.93 16.01 -18.80
N MET A 42 -13.69 15.08 -18.23
CA MET A 42 -14.78 14.39 -18.93
C MET A 42 -16.03 15.25 -19.02
N LYS A 43 -16.18 16.23 -18.12
CA LYS A 43 -17.37 17.09 -18.02
C LYS A 43 -17.24 18.34 -18.90
N ASP A 44 -16.05 18.93 -18.97
CA ASP A 44 -15.83 20.21 -19.63
C ASP A 44 -14.63 20.18 -20.60
N PRO A 45 -14.83 20.39 -21.91
CA PRO A 45 -13.73 20.45 -22.91
C PRO A 45 -12.75 21.63 -22.73
N TYR A 46 -13.09 22.59 -21.87
CA TYR A 46 -12.29 23.77 -21.54
C TYR A 46 -11.54 23.62 -20.20
N ARG A 47 -11.63 22.45 -19.57
CA ARG A 47 -10.97 22.15 -18.30
C ARG A 47 -9.99 21.01 -18.46
N ALA A 48 -8.93 21.10 -17.68
CA ALA A 48 -7.96 20.05 -17.49
C ALA A 48 -8.12 19.47 -16.09
N TYR A 49 -7.82 18.19 -15.93
CA TYR A 49 -7.93 17.49 -14.66
C TYR A 49 -6.56 16.97 -14.21
N CYS A 50 -6.22 17.20 -12.95
CA CYS A 50 -4.99 16.66 -12.36
C CYS A 50 -5.28 15.39 -11.57
N ILE A 51 -4.63 14.29 -11.96
CA ILE A 51 -4.75 12.97 -11.31
C ILE A 51 -4.16 12.99 -9.89
N PHE A 52 -3.05 13.71 -9.70
CA PHE A 52 -2.39 13.77 -8.38
C PHE A 52 -3.19 14.62 -7.39
N CYS A 53 -3.75 15.73 -7.86
CA CYS A 53 -4.46 16.67 -6.98
C CYS A 53 -5.95 16.38 -6.84
N ASP A 54 -6.52 15.56 -7.73
CA ASP A 54 -7.96 15.34 -7.87
C ASP A 54 -8.72 16.66 -8.00
N THR A 55 -8.33 17.47 -8.98
CA THR A 55 -8.90 18.83 -9.16
C THR A 55 -8.96 19.19 -10.63
N SER A 56 -10.06 19.82 -11.04
CA SER A 56 -10.23 20.39 -12.38
C SER A 56 -9.85 21.88 -12.42
N MET A 57 -9.03 22.25 -13.39
CA MET A 57 -8.54 23.60 -13.62
C MET A 57 -8.81 24.06 -15.04
N ILE A 58 -8.59 25.35 -15.32
CA ILE A 58 -8.76 25.92 -16.65
C ILE A 58 -7.71 25.30 -17.57
N ALA A 59 -8.11 24.93 -18.79
CA ALA A 59 -7.23 24.42 -19.83
C ALA A 59 -6.43 25.57 -20.48
N ASP A 60 -5.61 26.25 -19.68
CA ASP A 60 -4.66 27.27 -20.09
C ASP A 60 -3.24 26.88 -19.66
N MET A 61 -2.27 27.11 -20.53
CA MET A 61 -0.87 26.75 -20.30
C MET A 61 -0.31 27.41 -19.03
N GLY A 62 -0.67 28.68 -18.78
CA GLY A 62 -0.26 29.39 -17.56
C GLY A 62 -0.82 28.75 -16.29
N ALA A 63 -2.10 28.36 -16.31
CA ALA A 63 -2.75 27.69 -15.19
C ALA A 63 -2.15 26.30 -14.91
N LEU A 64 -1.81 25.53 -15.96
CA LEU A 64 -1.17 24.22 -15.82
C LEU A 64 0.23 24.33 -15.21
N LYS A 65 1.02 25.31 -15.66
CA LYS A 65 2.37 25.57 -15.12
C LYS A 65 2.29 25.98 -13.66
N LEU A 66 1.45 26.96 -13.32
CA LEU A 66 1.24 27.39 -11.95
C LEU A 66 0.76 26.25 -11.05
N HIS A 67 -0.11 25.38 -11.56
CA HIS A 67 -0.55 24.20 -10.82
C HIS A 67 0.60 23.25 -10.52
N SER A 68 1.45 22.95 -11.50
CA SER A 68 2.59 22.05 -11.32
C SER A 68 3.60 22.56 -10.29
N GLU A 69 3.76 23.87 -10.20
CA GLU A 69 4.65 24.54 -9.24
C GLU A 69 3.99 24.68 -7.85
N GLY A 70 2.68 24.47 -7.73
CA GLY A 70 1.94 24.63 -6.49
C GLY A 70 2.28 23.57 -5.44
N ASN A 71 2.38 23.98 -4.17
CA ASN A 71 2.73 23.11 -3.04
C ASN A 71 1.89 21.83 -2.96
N LYS A 72 0.57 21.92 -3.19
CA LYS A 72 -0.33 20.75 -3.18
C LYS A 72 0.08 19.71 -4.22
N HIS A 73 0.47 20.16 -5.40
CA HIS A 73 0.93 19.30 -6.48
C HIS A 73 2.30 18.70 -6.13
N VAL A 74 3.27 19.54 -5.75
CA VAL A 74 4.63 19.09 -5.41
C VAL A 74 4.64 18.05 -4.29
N LEU A 75 3.80 18.20 -3.26
CA LEU A 75 3.69 17.22 -2.18
C LEU A 75 3.14 15.86 -2.65
N LYS A 76 2.15 15.86 -3.54
CA LYS A 76 1.51 14.64 -4.06
C LYS A 76 2.22 14.02 -5.26
N ALA A 77 2.99 14.82 -6.01
CA ALA A 77 3.77 14.39 -7.16
C ALA A 77 5.08 13.71 -6.75
N LYS A 78 5.54 13.90 -5.50
CA LYS A 78 6.66 13.14 -4.95
C LYS A 78 6.29 11.66 -4.91
N PRO A 79 7.11 10.76 -5.46
CA PRO A 79 6.87 9.33 -5.32
C PRO A 79 6.90 9.00 -3.83
N SER A 80 5.74 8.62 -3.28
CA SER A 80 5.70 8.01 -1.95
C SER A 80 6.56 6.76 -2.00
N SER A 81 7.63 6.73 -1.22
CA SER A 81 8.49 5.55 -1.05
C SER A 81 7.74 4.34 -0.45
N SER A 82 6.43 4.49 -0.18
CA SER A 82 5.57 3.48 0.44
C SER A 82 4.70 2.70 -0.56
N LEU A 83 4.87 2.86 -1.87
CA LEU A 83 4.20 1.98 -2.84
C LEU A 83 4.97 0.67 -2.98
N THR A 84 4.75 -0.25 -2.04
CA THR A 84 5.19 -1.64 -2.17
C THR A 84 4.59 -2.21 -3.46
N SER A 85 5.46 -2.66 -4.37
CA SER A 85 5.07 -3.23 -5.65
C SER A 85 4.00 -4.30 -5.46
N ILE A 86 2.92 -4.27 -6.25
CA ILE A 86 1.84 -5.27 -6.22
C ILE A 86 2.40 -6.70 -6.34
N ALA A 87 3.55 -6.88 -7.01
CA ALA A 87 4.25 -8.15 -7.11
C ALA A 87 4.71 -8.71 -5.75
N THR A 88 4.97 -7.85 -4.75
CA THR A 88 5.31 -8.29 -3.39
C THR A 88 4.09 -8.72 -2.58
N ALA A 89 2.89 -8.24 -2.93
CA ALA A 89 1.65 -8.64 -2.27
C ALA A 89 1.21 -10.08 -2.64
N PHE A 90 1.64 -10.58 -3.80
CA PHE A 90 1.33 -11.93 -4.28
C PHE A 90 2.39 -12.99 -3.99
N LYS A 91 3.53 -12.62 -3.38
CA LYS A 91 4.42 -13.63 -2.80
C LYS A 91 3.71 -14.19 -1.58
N LYS A 92 3.26 -15.46 -1.65
CA LYS A 92 2.99 -16.26 -0.45
C LYS A 92 4.16 -16.00 0.50
N PRO A 93 3.95 -15.43 1.70
CA PRO A 93 5.05 -15.25 2.62
C PRO A 93 5.64 -16.64 2.82
N SER A 94 6.91 -16.81 2.48
CA SER A 94 7.65 -17.96 2.99
C SER A 94 7.43 -17.91 4.50
N PRO A 95 6.90 -18.98 5.13
CA PRO A 95 6.62 -18.94 6.55
C PRO A 95 7.89 -18.43 7.24
N PRO A 96 7.81 -17.33 8.02
CA PRO A 96 8.90 -16.90 8.88
C PRO A 96 9.55 -18.11 9.54
N LEU A 97 10.84 -18.05 9.88
CA LEU A 97 11.51 -19.18 10.54
C LEU A 97 10.70 -19.71 11.74
N ASP A 98 10.01 -18.82 12.44
CA ASP A 98 9.06 -19.15 13.51
C ASP A 98 7.89 -20.04 13.08
N ASP A 99 7.35 -19.85 11.89
CA ASP A 99 6.24 -20.64 11.36
C ASP A 99 6.70 -22.02 10.91
N LYS A 100 7.91 -22.15 10.33
CA LYS A 100 8.49 -23.48 10.04
C LYS A 100 8.72 -24.30 11.30
N ARG A 101 9.19 -23.64 12.38
CA ARG A 101 9.35 -24.27 13.69
C ARG A 101 8.01 -24.71 14.28
N LYS A 102 6.98 -23.86 14.25
CA LYS A 102 5.62 -24.22 14.72
C LYS A 102 5.08 -25.42 13.95
N ILE A 103 5.24 -25.43 12.63
CA ILE A 103 4.84 -26.56 11.78
C ILE A 103 5.57 -27.85 12.20
N ALA A 104 6.87 -27.79 12.46
CA ALA A 104 7.63 -28.95 12.93
C ALA A 104 7.14 -29.46 14.30
N GLU A 105 6.87 -28.56 15.25
CA GLU A 105 6.33 -28.90 16.56
C GLU A 105 4.94 -29.57 16.45
N ILE A 106 4.05 -29.04 15.60
CA ILE A 106 2.72 -29.63 15.35
C ILE A 106 2.86 -31.01 14.70
N LYS A 107 3.73 -31.18 13.70
CA LYS A 107 3.97 -32.48 13.04
C LYS A 107 4.51 -33.53 14.01
N LEU A 108 5.45 -33.15 14.87
CA LEU A 108 5.95 -34.04 15.92
C LEU A 108 4.84 -34.43 16.92
N ALA A 109 3.96 -33.49 17.27
CA ALA A 109 2.84 -33.76 18.16
C ALA A 109 1.82 -34.73 17.54
N ALA A 110 1.50 -34.54 16.26
CA ALA A 110 0.63 -35.44 15.50
C ALA A 110 1.23 -36.86 15.43
N PHE A 111 2.51 -36.98 15.07
CA PHE A 111 3.19 -38.27 15.02
C PHE A 111 3.18 -39.01 16.36
N MET A 112 3.45 -38.30 17.46
CA MET A 112 3.44 -38.93 18.80
C MET A 112 2.05 -39.41 19.22
N THR A 113 1.01 -38.67 18.85
CA THR A 113 -0.38 -39.04 19.20
C THR A 113 -0.89 -40.19 18.36
N GLU A 114 -0.65 -40.16 17.05
CA GLU A 114 -1.05 -41.20 16.10
C GLU A 114 -0.45 -42.56 16.48
N HIS A 115 0.82 -42.58 16.87
CA HIS A 115 1.52 -43.81 17.27
C HIS A 115 1.44 -44.13 18.77
N LYS A 116 0.61 -43.42 19.54
CA LYS A 116 0.42 -43.63 21.00
C LYS A 116 1.75 -43.64 21.77
N ILE A 117 2.71 -42.82 21.36
CA ILE A 117 4.04 -42.74 21.98
C ILE A 117 3.93 -41.97 23.29
N SER A 118 4.53 -42.50 24.35
CA SER A 118 4.58 -41.81 25.64
C SER A 118 5.20 -40.42 25.50
N HIS A 119 4.49 -39.41 26.00
CA HIS A 119 4.96 -38.02 25.96
C HIS A 119 6.30 -37.83 26.68
N ARG A 120 6.70 -38.76 27.55
CA ARG A 120 8.02 -38.75 28.21
C ARG A 120 9.18 -38.85 27.22
N VAL A 121 8.98 -39.55 26.10
CA VAL A 121 9.98 -39.70 25.04
C VAL A 121 10.36 -38.33 24.46
N MET A 122 9.42 -37.39 24.41
CA MET A 122 9.65 -36.06 23.87
C MET A 122 10.74 -35.28 24.61
N ASP A 123 10.91 -35.50 25.93
CA ASP A 123 11.96 -34.79 26.68
C ASP A 123 13.36 -35.18 26.20
N HIS A 124 13.57 -36.46 25.93
CA HIS A 124 14.82 -36.97 25.39
C HIS A 124 14.97 -36.66 23.90
N LEU A 125 13.87 -36.73 23.13
CA LEU A 125 13.88 -36.41 21.71
C LEU A 125 14.34 -34.98 21.45
N VAL A 126 13.86 -34.01 22.23
CA VAL A 126 14.27 -32.60 22.12
C VAL A 126 15.76 -32.41 22.40
N GLU A 127 16.35 -33.22 23.28
CA GLU A 127 17.80 -33.20 23.57
C GLU A 127 18.63 -33.86 22.45
N LEU A 128 18.02 -34.78 21.69
CA LEU A 128 18.66 -35.47 20.57
C LEU A 128 18.59 -34.66 19.27
N LEU A 129 17.53 -33.86 19.04
CA LEU A 129 17.36 -33.10 17.79
C LEU A 129 18.56 -32.20 17.43
N PRO A 130 19.14 -31.40 18.35
CA PRO A 130 20.32 -30.59 18.04
C PRO A 130 21.58 -31.41 17.78
N LYS A 131 21.68 -32.61 18.36
CA LYS A 131 22.83 -33.51 18.22
C LYS A 131 22.77 -34.29 16.91
N ALA A 132 21.57 -34.71 16.50
CA ALA A 132 21.33 -35.44 15.26
C ALA A 132 21.37 -34.52 14.03
N PHE A 133 20.94 -33.27 14.17
CA PHE A 133 20.84 -32.30 13.07
C PHE A 133 21.54 -30.97 13.43
N PRO A 134 22.88 -30.96 13.49
CA PRO A 134 23.64 -29.77 13.84
C PRO A 134 23.63 -28.69 12.75
N ASP A 135 23.26 -29.04 11.52
CA ASP A 135 23.15 -28.17 10.36
C ASP A 135 21.82 -27.39 10.29
N SER A 136 20.77 -27.92 10.92
CA SER A 136 19.42 -27.34 10.84
C SER A 136 19.12 -26.39 11.99
N GLU A 137 19.11 -25.09 11.70
CA GLU A 137 18.72 -24.04 12.66
C GLU A 137 17.32 -24.27 13.25
N ASN A 138 16.39 -24.81 12.44
CA ASN A 138 15.03 -25.09 12.88
C ASN A 138 14.99 -26.24 13.91
N ALA A 139 15.74 -27.32 13.66
CA ALA A 139 15.80 -28.47 14.56
C ALA A 139 16.39 -28.09 15.93
N GLN A 140 17.41 -27.22 15.94
CA GLN A 140 18.02 -26.72 17.17
C GLN A 140 17.09 -25.83 18.00
N LYS A 141 16.19 -25.08 17.35
CA LYS A 141 15.26 -24.17 18.01
C LYS A 141 13.97 -24.84 18.48
N ILE A 142 13.71 -26.09 18.12
CA ILE A 142 12.56 -26.84 18.65
C ILE A 142 12.72 -26.98 20.16
N LYS A 143 11.76 -26.43 20.89
CA LYS A 143 11.72 -26.47 22.36
C LYS A 143 10.31 -26.88 22.76
N MET A 144 10.05 -28.18 22.73
CA MET A 144 8.73 -28.72 23.03
C MET A 144 8.86 -29.97 23.89
N LYS A 145 8.77 -29.81 25.21
CA LYS A 145 8.72 -30.92 26.18
C LYS A 145 7.27 -31.39 26.41
N ARG A 146 7.07 -32.33 27.34
CA ARG A 146 5.75 -32.89 27.71
C ARG A 146 4.60 -31.89 27.83
N THR A 147 4.77 -30.81 28.61
CA THR A 147 3.68 -29.87 28.90
C THR A 147 3.22 -29.13 27.65
N LYS A 148 4.19 -28.69 26.83
CA LYS A 148 3.90 -28.00 25.57
C LYS A 148 3.30 -28.96 24.55
N LEU A 149 3.84 -30.19 24.45
CA LEU A 149 3.28 -31.24 23.60
C LEU A 149 1.79 -31.47 23.93
N ARG A 150 1.45 -31.64 25.20
CA ARG A 150 0.05 -31.85 25.63
C ARG A 150 -0.84 -30.65 25.31
N ALA A 151 -0.33 -29.43 25.48
CA ALA A 151 -1.07 -28.22 25.11
C ALA A 151 -1.32 -28.13 23.60
N VAL A 152 -0.35 -28.48 22.76
CA VAL A 152 -0.51 -28.51 21.30
C VAL A 152 -1.52 -29.58 20.89
N ILE A 153 -1.47 -30.77 21.49
CA ILE A 153 -2.43 -31.84 21.22
C ILE A 153 -3.85 -31.39 21.56
N ASN A 154 -4.07 -30.84 22.76
CA ASN A 154 -5.42 -30.50 23.21
C ASN A 154 -5.99 -29.25 22.53
N ASN A 155 -5.18 -28.19 22.41
CA ASN A 155 -5.65 -26.86 22.01
C ASN A 155 -5.47 -26.56 20.52
N VAL A 156 -4.77 -27.43 19.78
CA VAL A 156 -4.55 -27.26 18.34
C VAL A 156 -5.09 -28.47 17.60
N LEU A 157 -4.50 -29.65 17.80
CA LEU A 157 -4.93 -30.85 17.07
C LEU A 157 -6.37 -31.25 17.44
N GLY A 158 -6.69 -31.28 18.73
CA GLY A 158 -8.03 -31.61 19.22
C GLY A 158 -9.10 -30.61 18.77
N THR A 159 -8.78 -29.32 18.75
CA THR A 159 -9.73 -28.30 18.27
C THR A 159 -9.97 -28.38 16.77
N THR A 160 -8.93 -28.67 15.98
CA THR A 160 -9.05 -28.82 14.53
C THR A 160 -9.83 -30.07 14.17
N GLU A 161 -9.50 -31.22 14.76
CA GLU A 161 -10.24 -32.47 14.53
C GLU A 161 -11.71 -32.34 14.95
N GLN A 162 -11.99 -31.67 16.07
CA GLN A 162 -13.36 -31.41 16.51
C GLN A 162 -14.11 -30.53 15.51
N GLN A 163 -13.46 -29.50 14.94
CA GLN A 163 -14.08 -28.66 13.91
C GLN A 163 -14.39 -29.47 12.66
N ASP A 164 -13.42 -30.23 12.16
CA ASP A 164 -13.55 -31.05 10.95
C ASP A 164 -14.72 -32.03 11.10
N LEU A 165 -14.79 -32.77 12.21
CA LEU A 165 -15.88 -33.70 12.51
C LEU A 165 -17.26 -33.05 12.72
N CYS A 166 -17.32 -31.77 13.08
CA CYS A 166 -18.58 -31.03 13.27
C CYS A 166 -19.07 -30.34 11.98
N THR A 167 -18.23 -30.28 10.94
CA THR A 167 -18.55 -29.64 9.65
C THR A 167 -19.03 -30.62 8.56
N ASP A 168 -19.03 -31.92 8.82
CA ASP A 168 -19.76 -32.95 8.06
C ASP A 168 -21.21 -33.12 8.58
#